data_AF-V5HU86-F1
#
_entry.id   AF-V5HU86-F1
#
_cell.length_a   1.000
_cell.length_b   1.000
_cell.length_c   1.000
_cell.angle_alpha   90.00
_cell.angle_beta   90.00
_cell.angle_gamma   90.00
#
_symmetry.space_group_name_H-M   'P 1'
#
loop_
_entity.id
_entity.type
_entity.pdbx_description
1 polymer ?
#
loop_
_entity_poly.entity_id
_entity_poly.type
_entity_poly.pdbx_seq_one_letter_code
_entity_poly.pdbx_strand_id
1 'polypeptide(L)'
;MPNPSSLPVYYYFSLGRLGRGEVLNLFLKDAGIEYKEVRYAYDHTFPPISEGLQNQGITRTGKLPALEYNGHVFTQHIPTLRYLARELGSYDGETNRERYLVDAVSDIYIDWRFHWVNQLKGVTKEYKDDFIPKYYNVISQYYTDVDGPYLLGNKITYADFAVYQSIDNDKRIGTAPSALPSALEKLVEAIEARPNIAAYLKENKAAGVIGLSTALQIQQYLTPSQSIVIVASEFPNTTSINYTSPWAGAHYRPCPGASPQAIREADQCRRTYDMFKRIAVEEPAAGIKFIEGIEQLEAPPPEYLDATSRTNAYGHLEKYHELSKDELPEGVRWGARYFTWCLNSPVYCAHLLRKFILKGGQTREYALANLLEAFELASNVKTVVNCSGTGFNDPKSFIIRGQTCLVRNPCSVTLTRQQADGSWSFCIPRPLDGGTVIGGTKQPHNWDPNPSPETRAQLLANASKWFPFSPESGGKFDVIRDIVGRRPAREGGMRIEVERVGKGSNRTVVHAYGAGGRGYELSWGVAEDVTQLMLQNRLLHTRASL
;
A
#
# COMPACT_ATOMS: atom_id res chain seq x y z
N MET A 1 -37.24 16.90 -5.17
CA MET A 1 -37.02 15.47 -4.82
C MET A 1 -35.53 15.23 -4.80
N PRO A 2 -34.94 14.52 -3.81
CA PRO A 2 -33.52 14.24 -3.81
C PRO A 2 -33.19 13.34 -5.01
N ASN A 3 -32.07 13.61 -5.66
CA ASN A 3 -31.61 12.93 -6.86
C ASN A 3 -31.20 11.48 -6.52
N PRO A 4 -31.85 10.43 -7.06
CA PRO A 4 -31.57 9.02 -6.72
C PRO A 4 -30.19 8.50 -7.19
N SER A 5 -29.35 9.36 -7.77
CA SER A 5 -28.13 8.98 -8.50
C SER A 5 -26.82 9.34 -7.79
N SER A 6 -26.85 9.89 -6.57
CA SER A 6 -25.61 10.22 -5.85
C SER A 6 -25.17 9.06 -4.95
N LEU A 7 -23.90 8.65 -5.08
CA LEU A 7 -23.25 7.75 -4.13
C LEU A 7 -23.48 8.21 -2.68
N PRO A 8 -23.78 7.30 -1.74
CA PRO A 8 -23.87 7.60 -0.32
C PRO A 8 -22.64 8.36 0.18
N VAL A 9 -22.80 9.22 1.18
CA VAL A 9 -21.69 9.95 1.79
C VAL A 9 -21.57 9.58 3.26
N TYR A 10 -20.47 8.93 3.61
CA TYR A 10 -20.16 8.46 4.95
C TYR A 10 -19.22 9.45 5.67
N TYR A 11 -19.70 10.00 6.78
CA TYR A 11 -19.00 10.99 7.61
C TYR A 11 -18.49 10.33 8.89
N TYR A 12 -17.17 10.30 9.09
CA TYR A 12 -16.59 9.80 10.33
C TYR A 12 -15.22 10.40 10.64
N PHE A 13 -14.61 9.94 11.73
CA PHE A 13 -13.29 10.43 12.14
C PHE A 13 -12.16 9.71 11.40
N SER A 14 -11.02 10.39 11.26
CA SER A 14 -9.74 9.86 10.79
C SER A 14 -9.07 8.97 11.85
N LEU A 15 -9.83 8.04 12.44
CA LEU A 15 -9.38 7.12 13.50
C LEU A 15 -8.98 5.74 12.96
N GLY A 16 -8.87 5.58 11.64
CA GLY A 16 -8.63 4.28 11.02
C GLY A 16 -9.81 3.33 11.28
N ARG A 17 -9.49 2.07 11.62
CA ARG A 17 -10.46 1.00 11.89
C ARG A 17 -10.89 0.95 13.35
N LEU A 18 -11.17 2.12 13.93
CA LEU A 18 -11.51 2.25 15.34
C LEU A 18 -12.90 2.81 15.59
N GLY A 19 -13.49 2.25 16.64
CA GLY A 19 -14.74 2.72 17.22
C GLY A 19 -15.96 2.51 16.32
N ARG A 20 -17.05 3.15 16.70
CA ARG A 20 -18.39 2.85 16.17
C ARG A 20 -18.60 3.10 14.68
N GLY A 21 -17.83 3.99 14.07
CA GLY A 21 -17.93 4.21 12.63
C GLY A 21 -17.37 3.04 11.83
N GLU A 22 -16.38 2.32 12.36
CA GLU A 22 -15.83 1.15 11.67
C GLU A 22 -16.86 0.02 11.57
N VAL A 23 -17.75 -0.12 12.55
CA VAL A 23 -18.87 -1.09 12.46
C VAL A 23 -19.72 -0.83 11.21
N LEU A 24 -20.09 0.45 10.99
CA LEU A 24 -20.86 0.85 9.81
C LEU A 24 -20.03 0.68 8.53
N ASN A 25 -18.74 0.99 8.57
CA ASN A 25 -17.82 0.83 7.45
C ASN A 25 -17.70 -0.63 6.99
N LEU A 26 -17.50 -1.56 7.93
CA LEU A 26 -17.44 -3.00 7.66
C LEU A 26 -18.76 -3.50 7.06
N PHE A 27 -19.90 -3.10 7.64
CA PHE A 27 -21.21 -3.46 7.10
C PHE A 27 -21.41 -2.98 5.66
N LEU A 28 -21.14 -1.70 5.38
CA LEU A 28 -21.28 -1.12 4.03
C LEU A 28 -20.42 -1.87 3.01
N LYS A 29 -19.18 -2.20 3.38
CA LYS A 29 -18.25 -2.98 2.54
C LYS A 29 -18.75 -4.40 2.32
N ASP A 30 -19.21 -5.08 3.36
CA ASP A 30 -19.73 -6.44 3.24
C ASP A 30 -20.96 -6.49 2.34
N ALA A 31 -21.88 -5.54 2.52
CA ALA A 31 -23.09 -5.38 1.72
C ALA A 31 -22.82 -4.92 0.28
N GLY A 32 -21.57 -4.61 -0.08
CA GLY A 32 -21.21 -4.12 -1.42
C GLY A 32 -21.75 -2.73 -1.74
N ILE A 33 -22.06 -1.92 -0.72
CA ILE A 33 -22.54 -0.56 -0.90
C ILE A 33 -21.31 0.33 -1.10
N GLU A 34 -21.15 0.87 -2.30
CA GLU A 34 -20.14 1.91 -2.58
C GLU A 34 -20.55 3.23 -1.92
N TYR A 35 -19.58 3.98 -1.40
CA TYR A 35 -19.81 5.28 -0.78
C TYR A 35 -18.60 6.20 -0.97
N LYS A 36 -18.88 7.50 -0.92
CA LYS A 36 -17.86 8.53 -0.72
C LYS A 36 -17.63 8.71 0.77
N GLU A 37 -16.40 9.03 1.12
CA GLU A 37 -16.00 9.16 2.51
C GLU A 37 -15.51 10.57 2.83
N VAL A 38 -16.02 11.13 3.92
CA VAL A 38 -15.60 12.43 4.46
C VAL A 38 -15.07 12.20 5.87
N ARG A 39 -13.77 12.46 6.04
CA ARG A 39 -13.06 12.21 7.30
C ARG A 39 -12.68 13.50 8.01
N TYR A 40 -12.81 13.49 9.34
CA TYR A 40 -12.40 14.60 10.21
C TYR A 40 -11.37 14.16 11.25
N ALA A 41 -10.42 15.02 11.58
CA ALA A 41 -9.51 14.78 12.69
C ALA A 41 -10.29 14.66 14.01
N TYR A 42 -9.93 13.67 14.83
CA TYR A 42 -10.49 13.52 16.18
C TYR A 42 -9.61 14.25 17.20
N ASP A 43 -9.64 15.58 17.15
CA ASP A 43 -8.86 16.45 18.02
C ASP A 43 -9.63 17.74 18.37
N HIS A 44 -8.93 18.71 18.95
CA HIS A 44 -9.49 20.00 19.37
C HIS A 44 -10.02 20.86 18.21
N THR A 45 -9.80 20.48 16.95
CA THR A 45 -10.36 21.17 15.77
C THR A 45 -11.76 20.68 15.42
N PHE A 46 -12.21 19.55 15.96
CA PHE A 46 -13.51 18.98 15.65
C PHE A 46 -14.72 19.76 16.24
N PRO A 47 -14.69 20.31 17.47
CA PRO A 47 -15.85 21.03 18.02
C PRO A 47 -16.46 22.10 17.11
N PRO A 48 -15.69 23.03 16.49
CA PRO A 48 -16.28 24.00 15.55
C PRO A 48 -16.78 23.36 14.25
N ILE A 49 -16.14 22.27 13.80
CA ILE A 49 -16.62 21.50 12.64
C ILE A 49 -17.97 20.84 12.94
N SER A 50 -18.10 20.28 14.14
CA SER A 50 -19.33 19.65 14.64
C SER A 50 -20.51 20.62 14.60
N GLU A 51 -20.34 21.87 15.03
CA GLU A 51 -21.37 22.90 14.94
C GLU A 51 -21.76 23.17 13.47
N GLY A 52 -20.77 23.26 12.58
CA GLY A 52 -21.01 23.37 11.14
C GLY A 52 -21.83 22.21 10.57
N LEU A 53 -21.51 20.97 10.97
CA LEU A 53 -22.25 19.77 10.57
C LEU A 53 -23.68 19.73 11.13
N GLN A 54 -23.89 20.28 12.33
CA GLN A 54 -25.23 20.44 12.89
C GLN A 54 -26.06 21.43 12.07
N ASN A 55 -25.47 22.59 11.73
CA ASN A 55 -26.14 23.61 10.92
C ASN A 55 -26.47 23.12 9.51
N GLN A 56 -25.64 22.23 8.94
CA GLN A 56 -25.87 21.59 7.65
C GLN A 56 -26.90 20.44 7.72
N GLY A 57 -27.34 20.03 8.91
CA GLY A 57 -28.26 18.90 9.08
C GLY A 57 -27.61 17.51 8.98
N ILE A 58 -26.28 17.44 8.89
CA ILE A 58 -25.51 16.17 8.79
C ILE A 58 -25.49 15.40 10.11
N THR A 59 -25.54 16.10 11.24
CA THR A 59 -25.70 15.45 12.54
C THR A 59 -26.58 16.28 13.47
N ARG A 60 -27.55 15.65 14.13
CA ARG A 60 -28.35 16.34 15.17
C ARG A 60 -27.60 16.48 16.49
N THR A 61 -26.71 15.54 16.78
CA THR A 61 -26.05 15.41 18.09
C THR A 61 -24.64 16.00 18.13
N GLY A 62 -24.12 16.47 17.00
CA GLY A 62 -22.70 16.84 16.87
C GLY A 62 -21.76 15.62 16.88
N LYS A 63 -22.31 14.41 16.86
CA LYS A 63 -21.53 13.16 16.92
C LYS A 63 -21.56 12.46 15.56
N LEU A 64 -20.45 11.79 15.27
CA LEU A 64 -20.27 10.89 14.13
C LEU A 64 -20.24 9.41 14.61
N PRO A 65 -20.59 8.44 13.76
CA PRO A 65 -20.80 8.54 12.31
C PRO A 65 -22.14 9.16 11.90
N ALA A 66 -22.16 9.70 10.67
CA ALA A 66 -23.37 10.00 9.91
C ALA A 66 -23.26 9.42 8.50
N LEU A 67 -24.38 9.10 7.88
CA LEU A 67 -24.47 8.56 6.53
C LEU A 67 -25.58 9.28 5.77
N GLU A 68 -25.22 9.97 4.69
CA GLU A 68 -26.18 10.40 3.69
C GLU A 68 -26.46 9.24 2.75
N TYR A 69 -27.71 8.80 2.69
CA TYR A 69 -28.13 7.65 1.90
C TYR A 69 -29.57 7.87 1.41
N ASN A 70 -29.80 7.69 0.11
CA ASN A 70 -31.11 7.89 -0.55
C ASN A 70 -31.80 9.22 -0.17
N GLY A 71 -31.04 10.32 -0.13
CA GLY A 71 -31.54 11.65 0.18
C GLY A 71 -31.88 11.91 1.66
N HIS A 72 -31.51 10.98 2.54
CA HIS A 72 -31.72 11.09 3.99
C HIS A 72 -30.39 11.05 4.73
N VAL A 73 -30.34 11.72 5.88
CA VAL A 73 -29.19 11.69 6.79
C VAL A 73 -29.50 10.74 7.94
N PHE A 74 -28.73 9.67 8.06
CA PHE A 74 -28.77 8.74 9.17
C PHE A 74 -27.64 9.03 10.14
N THR A 75 -27.95 9.06 11.44
CA THR A 75 -26.96 9.33 12.50
C THR A 75 -26.97 8.21 13.51
N GLN A 76 -25.88 8.06 14.26
CA GLN A 76 -25.57 6.84 15.01
C GLN A 76 -25.28 5.65 14.08
N HIS A 77 -24.73 4.57 14.62
CA HIS A 77 -24.30 3.41 13.85
C HIS A 77 -25.32 2.27 13.95
N ILE A 78 -25.71 1.83 15.15
CA ILE A 78 -26.69 0.72 15.31
C ILE A 78 -28.06 1.02 14.67
N PRO A 79 -28.71 2.19 14.88
CA PRO A 79 -29.97 2.49 14.20
C PRO A 79 -29.84 2.55 12.68
N THR A 80 -28.71 3.07 12.18
CA THR A 80 -28.39 3.13 10.74
C THR A 80 -28.21 1.73 10.16
N LEU A 81 -27.46 0.87 10.84
CA LEU A 81 -27.28 -0.54 10.48
C LEU A 81 -28.62 -1.28 10.43
N ARG A 82 -29.46 -1.09 11.44
CA ARG A 82 -30.81 -1.69 11.49
C ARG A 82 -31.69 -1.21 10.33
N TYR A 83 -31.62 0.07 9.98
CA TYR A 83 -32.33 0.61 8.82
C TYR A 83 -31.84 -0.04 7.52
N LEU A 84 -30.52 -0.05 7.28
CA LEU A 84 -29.92 -0.62 6.08
C LEU A 84 -30.18 -2.12 5.96
N ALA A 85 -30.11 -2.87 7.08
CA ALA A 85 -30.42 -4.29 7.11
C ALA A 85 -31.85 -4.57 6.61
N ARG A 86 -32.84 -3.80 7.12
CA ARG A 86 -34.24 -3.91 6.69
C ARG A 86 -34.44 -3.52 5.24
N GLU A 87 -33.72 -2.50 4.77
CA GLU A 87 -33.78 -2.06 3.38
C GLU A 87 -33.19 -3.10 2.41
N LEU A 88 -32.10 -3.76 2.82
CA LEU A 88 -31.48 -4.85 2.06
C LEU A 88 -32.26 -6.17 2.16
N GLY A 89 -33.16 -6.30 3.13
CA GLY A 89 -33.86 -7.55 3.42
C GLY A 89 -32.94 -8.65 3.99
N SER A 90 -31.81 -8.28 4.59
CA SER A 90 -30.85 -9.20 5.21
C SER A 90 -30.16 -8.55 6.42
N TYR A 91 -29.37 -9.30 7.18
CA TYR A 91 -28.61 -8.84 8.35
C TYR A 91 -29.39 -8.49 9.65
N ASP A 92 -30.71 -8.66 9.74
CA ASP A 92 -31.45 -8.44 11.00
C ASP A 92 -32.31 -9.63 11.47
N GLY A 93 -32.37 -10.72 10.70
CA GLY A 93 -33.19 -11.89 10.98
C GLY A 93 -34.56 -11.87 10.29
N GLU A 94 -35.15 -13.05 10.14
CA GLU A 94 -36.40 -13.27 9.40
C GLU A 94 -37.61 -13.25 10.34
N THR A 95 -37.43 -13.65 11.60
CA THR A 95 -38.50 -13.69 12.59
C THR A 95 -38.40 -12.53 13.59
N ASN A 96 -39.52 -12.22 14.25
CA ASN A 96 -39.52 -11.23 15.33
C ASN A 96 -38.60 -11.63 16.49
N ARG A 97 -38.48 -12.94 16.77
CA ARG A 97 -37.58 -13.45 17.81
C ARG A 97 -36.11 -13.25 17.46
N GLU A 98 -35.73 -13.51 16.20
CA GLU A 98 -34.37 -13.27 15.73
C GLU A 98 -34.02 -11.78 15.76
N ARG A 99 -34.92 -10.91 15.29
CA ARG A 99 -34.74 -9.46 15.35
C ARG A 99 -34.54 -8.95 16.78
N TYR A 100 -35.33 -9.46 17.72
CA TYR A 100 -35.13 -9.19 19.15
C TYR A 100 -33.73 -9.59 19.62
N LEU A 101 -33.25 -10.77 19.22
CA LEU A 101 -31.93 -11.27 19.63
C LEU A 101 -30.80 -10.37 19.10
N VAL A 102 -30.89 -9.96 17.83
CA VAL A 102 -29.93 -9.03 17.20
C VAL A 102 -29.94 -7.68 17.93
N ASP A 103 -31.11 -7.17 18.30
CA ASP A 103 -31.24 -5.94 19.09
C ASP A 103 -30.64 -6.09 20.49
N ALA A 104 -30.94 -7.17 21.21
CA ALA A 104 -30.43 -7.41 22.55
C ALA A 104 -28.90 -7.46 22.60
N VAL A 105 -28.26 -8.18 21.67
CA VAL A 105 -26.80 -8.25 21.59
C VAL A 105 -26.19 -6.90 21.19
N SER A 106 -26.85 -6.15 20.31
CA SER A 106 -26.41 -4.81 19.93
C SER A 106 -26.42 -3.83 21.10
N ASP A 107 -27.41 -3.92 21.99
CA ASP A 107 -27.50 -3.09 23.19
C ASP A 107 -26.37 -3.42 24.19
N ILE A 108 -26.06 -4.70 24.40
CA ILE A 108 -24.92 -5.13 25.23
C ILE A 108 -23.59 -4.59 24.65
N TYR A 109 -23.43 -4.62 23.32
CA TYR A 109 -22.29 -4.01 22.66
C TYR A 109 -22.22 -2.48 22.90
N ILE A 110 -23.36 -1.78 22.93
CA ILE A 110 -23.39 -0.34 23.20
C ILE A 110 -22.89 -0.03 24.62
N ASP A 111 -23.23 -0.86 25.60
CA ASP A 111 -22.70 -0.75 26.97
C ASP A 111 -21.18 -0.93 26.97
N TRP A 112 -20.67 -1.97 26.32
CA TRP A 112 -19.22 -2.15 26.11
C TRP A 112 -18.59 -0.92 25.47
N ARG A 113 -19.19 -0.40 24.40
CA ARG A 113 -18.67 0.76 23.67
C ARG A 113 -18.57 1.99 24.58
N PHE A 114 -19.53 2.19 25.49
CA PHE A 114 -19.49 3.27 26.45
C PHE A 114 -18.27 3.16 27.38
N HIS A 115 -18.03 1.96 27.93
CA HIS A 115 -16.87 1.71 28.78
C HIS A 115 -15.54 1.81 28.01
N TRP A 116 -15.48 1.28 26.78
CA TRP A 116 -14.29 1.29 25.92
C TRP A 116 -13.83 2.71 25.57
N VAL A 117 -14.75 3.62 25.22
CA VAL A 117 -14.39 5.00 24.86
C VAL A 117 -13.67 5.73 26.01
N ASN A 118 -14.00 5.41 27.26
CA ASN A 118 -13.35 6.00 28.43
C ASN A 118 -11.89 5.56 28.59
N GLN A 119 -11.48 4.48 27.92
CA GLN A 119 -10.11 3.94 27.98
C GLN A 119 -9.17 4.55 26.95
N LEU A 120 -9.69 5.34 25.99
CA LEU A 120 -8.88 5.93 24.91
C LEU A 120 -7.82 6.93 25.41
N LYS A 121 -7.93 7.41 26.66
CA LYS A 121 -6.93 8.28 27.30
C LYS A 121 -5.99 7.54 28.26
N GLY A 122 -6.17 6.24 28.40
CA GLY A 122 -5.44 5.40 29.35
C GLY A 122 -6.31 4.24 29.81
N VAL A 123 -5.79 3.02 29.67
CA VAL A 123 -6.47 1.80 30.06
C VAL A 123 -6.43 1.65 31.58
N THR A 124 -7.60 1.45 32.21
CA THR A 124 -7.67 1.10 33.63
C THR A 124 -7.57 -0.41 33.84
N LYS A 125 -7.04 -0.81 35.01
CA LYS A 125 -7.03 -2.23 35.40
C LYS A 125 -8.45 -2.77 35.56
N GLU A 126 -9.36 -2.01 36.15
CA GLU A 126 -10.77 -2.43 36.32
C GLU A 126 -11.45 -2.71 34.97
N TYR A 127 -11.19 -1.91 33.94
CA TYR A 127 -11.69 -2.22 32.61
C TYR A 127 -11.12 -3.53 32.07
N LYS A 128 -9.78 -3.68 32.12
CA LYS A 128 -9.08 -4.82 31.53
C LYS A 128 -9.31 -6.14 32.27
N ASP A 129 -9.23 -6.10 33.59
CA ASP A 129 -9.16 -7.27 34.46
C ASP A 129 -10.56 -7.69 34.96
N ASP A 130 -11.52 -6.74 35.07
CA ASP A 130 -12.86 -7.03 35.60
C ASP A 130 -13.98 -6.93 34.54
N PHE A 131 -14.03 -5.84 33.77
CA PHE A 131 -15.12 -5.59 32.82
C PHE A 131 -15.03 -6.47 31.57
N ILE A 132 -13.85 -6.51 30.94
CA ILE A 132 -13.62 -7.23 29.69
C ILE A 132 -13.95 -8.73 29.77
N PRO A 133 -13.47 -9.50 30.79
CA PRO A 133 -13.79 -10.92 30.88
C PRO A 133 -15.29 -11.18 31.04
N LYS A 134 -16.00 -10.34 31.80
CA LYS A 134 -17.46 -10.45 32.00
C LYS A 134 -18.22 -10.19 30.71
N TYR A 135 -17.85 -9.14 29.97
CA TYR A 135 -18.46 -8.82 28.68
C TYR A 135 -18.33 -9.98 27.68
N TYR A 136 -17.11 -10.49 27.47
CA TYR A 136 -16.90 -11.58 26.51
C TYR A 136 -17.52 -12.90 26.95
N ASN A 137 -17.60 -13.18 28.25
CA ASN A 137 -18.33 -14.34 28.76
C ASN A 137 -19.84 -14.26 28.46
N VAL A 138 -20.46 -13.09 28.70
CA VAL A 138 -21.89 -12.88 28.39
C VAL A 138 -22.15 -12.96 26.89
N ILE A 139 -21.37 -12.24 26.08
CA ILE A 139 -21.52 -12.25 24.62
C ILE A 139 -21.33 -13.67 24.07
N SER A 140 -20.34 -14.43 24.56
CA SER A 140 -20.12 -15.80 24.09
C SER A 140 -21.30 -16.72 24.33
N GLN A 141 -22.11 -16.53 25.38
CA GLN A 141 -23.28 -17.38 25.64
C GLN A 141 -24.29 -17.29 24.48
N TYR A 142 -24.55 -16.08 23.98
CA TYR A 142 -25.43 -15.87 22.83
C TYR A 142 -24.92 -16.57 21.56
N TYR A 143 -23.59 -16.59 21.35
CA TYR A 143 -22.98 -17.26 20.19
C TYR A 143 -22.83 -18.78 20.37
N THR A 144 -23.21 -19.32 21.54
CA THR A 144 -23.28 -20.77 21.77
C THR A 144 -24.70 -21.34 21.74
N ASP A 145 -25.73 -20.49 21.70
CA ASP A 145 -27.13 -20.92 21.69
C ASP A 145 -27.52 -21.63 20.39
N VAL A 146 -26.78 -21.38 19.31
CA VAL A 146 -27.01 -21.95 17.97
C VAL A 146 -25.70 -22.36 17.32
N ASP A 147 -25.73 -23.45 16.55
CA ASP A 147 -24.56 -23.89 15.78
C ASP A 147 -24.30 -22.95 14.60
N GLY A 148 -23.06 -22.47 14.51
CA GLY A 148 -22.57 -21.63 13.43
C GLY A 148 -21.61 -20.56 13.94
N PRO A 149 -21.02 -19.76 13.04
CA PRO A 149 -20.08 -18.71 13.44
C PRO A 149 -20.72 -17.37 13.81
N TYR A 150 -22.00 -17.14 13.46
CA TYR A 150 -22.69 -15.88 13.67
C TYR A 150 -23.79 -16.02 14.75
N LEU A 151 -24.30 -14.89 15.21
CA LEU A 151 -25.34 -14.82 16.24
C LEU A 151 -26.59 -15.64 15.89
N LEU A 152 -26.94 -15.72 14.61
CA LEU A 152 -28.06 -16.52 14.10
C LEU A 152 -27.57 -17.78 13.37
N GLY A 153 -26.52 -18.41 13.89
CA GLY A 153 -25.91 -19.61 13.34
C GLY A 153 -25.11 -19.31 12.08
N ASN A 154 -25.61 -19.70 10.91
CA ASN A 154 -24.92 -19.47 9.63
C ASN A 154 -25.35 -18.17 8.94
N LYS A 155 -26.26 -17.40 9.53
CA LYS A 155 -26.74 -16.12 8.99
C LYS A 155 -26.07 -14.97 9.74
N ILE A 156 -25.33 -14.15 8.99
CA ILE A 156 -24.72 -12.93 9.52
C ILE A 156 -25.76 -11.84 9.79
N THR A 157 -25.52 -11.05 10.81
CA THR A 157 -26.34 -9.92 11.27
C THR A 157 -25.50 -8.66 11.45
N TYR A 158 -26.15 -7.50 11.59
CA TYR A 158 -25.42 -6.27 11.90
C TYR A 158 -24.78 -6.29 13.30
N ALA A 159 -25.30 -7.11 14.22
CA ALA A 159 -24.73 -7.28 15.55
C ALA A 159 -23.38 -8.01 15.50
N ASP A 160 -23.19 -8.93 14.54
CA ASP A 160 -21.93 -9.65 14.35
C ASP A 160 -20.76 -8.70 14.04
N PHE A 161 -20.98 -7.69 13.17
CA PHE A 161 -19.96 -6.65 12.92
C PHE A 161 -19.65 -5.82 14.17
N ALA A 162 -20.66 -5.55 15.01
CA ALA A 162 -20.47 -4.79 16.23
C ALA A 162 -19.63 -5.58 17.24
N VAL A 163 -19.95 -6.87 17.44
CA VAL A 163 -19.20 -7.76 18.32
C VAL A 163 -17.77 -7.97 17.79
N TYR A 164 -17.58 -8.24 16.50
CA TYR A 164 -16.25 -8.29 15.89
C TYR A 164 -15.45 -7.01 16.16
N GLN A 165 -16.07 -5.85 15.97
CA GLN A 165 -15.40 -4.58 16.20
C GLN A 165 -15.06 -4.35 17.68
N SER A 166 -15.83 -4.89 18.63
CA SER A 166 -15.46 -4.85 20.05
C SER A 166 -14.15 -5.59 20.31
N ILE A 167 -14.00 -6.78 19.72
CA ILE A 167 -12.80 -7.61 19.81
C ILE A 167 -11.60 -6.90 19.16
N ASP A 168 -11.76 -6.40 17.93
CA ASP A 168 -10.69 -5.70 17.21
C ASP A 168 -10.26 -4.42 17.96
N ASN A 169 -11.21 -3.64 18.47
CA ASN A 169 -10.92 -2.44 19.27
C ASN A 169 -10.17 -2.75 20.57
N ASP A 170 -10.57 -3.79 21.32
CA ASP A 170 -9.87 -4.19 22.56
C ASP A 170 -8.47 -4.75 22.28
N LYS A 171 -8.30 -5.49 21.17
CA LYS A 171 -6.96 -5.93 20.73
C LYS A 171 -6.05 -4.72 20.46
N ARG A 172 -6.57 -3.70 19.77
CA ARG A 172 -5.82 -2.49 19.41
C ARG A 172 -5.37 -1.65 20.61
N ILE A 173 -6.15 -1.62 21.68
CA ILE A 173 -5.76 -0.90 22.92
C ILE A 173 -5.09 -1.82 23.96
N GLY A 174 -4.82 -3.08 23.62
CA GLY A 174 -4.11 -4.03 24.48
C GLY A 174 -4.92 -4.54 25.69
N THR A 175 -6.25 -4.51 25.60
CA THR A 175 -7.19 -4.96 26.65
C THR A 175 -7.84 -6.30 26.34
N ALA A 176 -7.76 -6.80 25.11
CA ALA A 176 -8.32 -8.09 24.76
C ALA A 176 -7.75 -9.21 25.66
N PRO A 177 -8.57 -10.21 26.03
CA PRO A 177 -8.11 -11.36 26.80
C PRO A 177 -7.08 -12.16 26.00
N SER A 178 -6.20 -12.89 26.69
CA SER A 178 -5.16 -13.72 26.06
C SER A 178 -5.73 -14.86 25.23
N ALA A 179 -6.92 -15.34 25.57
CA ALA A 179 -7.71 -16.30 24.80
C ALA A 179 -9.17 -15.82 24.76
N LEU A 180 -9.79 -15.89 23.59
CA LEU A 180 -11.21 -15.59 23.43
C LEU A 180 -12.01 -16.88 23.66
N PRO A 181 -13.28 -16.78 24.11
CA PRO A 181 -14.20 -17.91 24.03
C PRO A 181 -14.28 -18.43 22.58
N SER A 182 -14.27 -19.75 22.42
CA SER A 182 -14.15 -20.40 21.10
C SER A 182 -15.24 -20.00 20.10
N ALA A 183 -16.45 -19.68 20.58
CA ALA A 183 -17.53 -19.18 19.73
C ALA A 183 -17.19 -17.81 19.11
N LEU A 184 -16.48 -16.95 19.84
CA LEU A 184 -16.06 -15.63 19.37
C LEU A 184 -14.82 -15.71 18.47
N GLU A 185 -13.97 -16.71 18.65
CA GLU A 185 -12.90 -17.01 17.69
C GLU A 185 -13.48 -17.39 16.32
N LYS A 186 -14.49 -18.27 16.30
CA LYS A 186 -15.23 -18.64 15.06
C LYS A 186 -15.87 -17.42 14.39
N LEU A 187 -16.46 -16.52 15.17
CA LEU A 187 -17.02 -15.26 14.65
C LEU A 187 -15.94 -14.43 13.95
N VAL A 188 -14.80 -14.22 14.61
CA VAL A 188 -13.68 -13.45 14.06
C VAL A 188 -13.22 -14.06 12.74
N GLU A 189 -12.93 -15.36 12.73
CA GLU A 189 -12.50 -16.07 11.52
C GLU A 189 -13.53 -15.94 10.39
N ALA A 190 -14.82 -16.10 10.70
CA ALA A 190 -15.89 -16.05 9.71
C ALA A 190 -16.15 -14.65 9.17
N ILE A 191 -15.95 -13.58 9.95
CA ILE A 191 -16.03 -12.19 9.44
C ILE A 191 -14.80 -11.86 8.58
N GLU A 192 -13.61 -12.23 9.02
CA GLU A 192 -12.37 -11.96 8.29
C GLU A 192 -12.27 -12.75 6.99
N ALA A 193 -12.96 -13.89 6.89
CA ALA A 193 -13.08 -14.69 5.67
C ALA A 193 -14.07 -14.14 4.64
N ARG A 194 -14.92 -13.16 4.98
CA ARG A 194 -15.93 -12.63 4.03
C ARG A 194 -15.22 -11.88 2.89
N PRO A 195 -15.56 -12.10 1.61
CA PRO A 195 -14.73 -11.65 0.49
C PRO A 195 -14.39 -10.15 0.49
N ASN A 196 -15.39 -9.28 0.68
CA ASN A 196 -15.20 -7.83 0.67
C ASN A 196 -14.49 -7.33 1.93
N ILE A 197 -14.75 -7.97 3.07
CA ILE A 197 -14.04 -7.70 4.32
C ILE A 197 -12.59 -8.12 4.16
N ALA A 198 -12.31 -9.38 3.84
CA ALA A 198 -10.97 -9.91 3.60
C ALA A 198 -10.17 -9.02 2.64
N ALA A 199 -10.77 -8.57 1.53
CA ALA A 199 -10.12 -7.67 0.59
C ALA A 199 -9.78 -6.31 1.22
N TYR A 200 -10.69 -5.74 2.00
CA TYR A 200 -10.47 -4.50 2.74
C TYR A 200 -9.40 -4.65 3.85
N LEU A 201 -9.43 -5.74 4.61
CA LEU A 201 -8.42 -6.06 5.62
C LEU A 201 -7.03 -6.21 4.98
N LYS A 202 -7.01 -6.68 3.73
CA LYS A 202 -5.84 -6.84 2.87
C LYS A 202 -5.50 -5.59 2.05
N GLU A 203 -6.05 -4.40 2.32
CA GLU A 203 -5.49 -3.14 1.79
C GLU A 203 -4.10 -2.89 2.41
N ASN A 204 -3.14 -3.64 1.89
CA ASN A 204 -1.86 -3.89 2.51
C ASN A 204 -0.89 -2.72 2.30
N LYS A 205 -0.14 -2.41 3.37
CA LYS A 205 1.01 -1.50 3.30
C LYS A 205 2.26 -2.34 3.46
N ALA A 206 3.04 -2.45 2.39
CA ALA A 206 4.18 -3.35 2.34
C ALA A 206 5.51 -2.65 2.63
N ALA A 207 6.50 -3.40 3.11
CA ALA A 207 7.89 -2.98 3.24
C ALA A 207 8.56 -2.93 1.84
N GLY A 208 8.17 -1.92 1.06
CA GLY A 208 8.66 -1.64 -0.30
C GLY A 208 10.12 -1.20 -0.36
N VAL A 209 10.70 -1.25 -1.56
CA VAL A 209 12.08 -0.81 -1.81
C VAL A 209 12.35 0.63 -1.32
N ILE A 210 11.38 1.54 -1.49
CA ILE A 210 11.49 2.92 -0.99
C ILE A 210 11.60 2.94 0.55
N GLY A 211 10.76 2.17 1.25
CA GLY A 211 10.79 2.09 2.72
C GLY A 211 12.06 1.43 3.24
N LEU A 212 12.50 0.34 2.62
CA LEU A 212 13.70 -0.40 3.00
C LEU A 212 14.98 0.41 2.79
N SER A 213 15.14 1.05 1.62
CA SER A 213 16.28 1.93 1.34
C SER A 213 16.29 3.15 2.26
N THR A 214 15.13 3.79 2.47
CA THR A 214 14.99 4.93 3.38
C THR A 214 15.34 4.56 4.82
N ALA A 215 14.86 3.42 5.33
CA ALA A 215 15.15 2.97 6.69
C ALA A 215 16.66 2.71 6.90
N LEU A 216 17.32 2.08 5.94
CA LEU A 216 18.78 1.87 5.96
C LEU A 216 19.58 3.17 5.89
N GLN A 217 19.10 4.16 5.12
CA GLN A 217 19.72 5.47 5.05
C GLN A 217 19.60 6.20 6.40
N ILE A 218 18.40 6.19 7.00
CA ILE A 218 18.15 6.81 8.30
C ILE A 218 19.02 6.20 9.41
N GLN A 219 19.22 4.87 9.42
CA GLN A 219 20.06 4.18 10.42
C GLN A 219 21.50 4.74 10.52
N GLN A 220 22.01 5.37 9.47
CA GLN A 220 23.33 6.00 9.48
C GLN A 220 23.39 7.26 10.35
N TYR A 221 22.25 7.87 10.69
CA TYR A 221 22.15 9.14 11.40
C TYR A 221 21.49 9.02 12.77
N LEU A 222 21.02 7.83 13.16
CA LEU A 222 20.44 7.61 14.49
C LEU A 222 21.51 7.74 15.59
N THR A 223 21.15 8.41 16.67
CA THR A 223 21.92 8.44 17.92
C THR A 223 21.59 7.20 18.78
N PRO A 224 22.39 6.87 19.82
CA PRO A 224 22.09 5.75 20.71
C PRO A 224 20.73 5.83 21.43
N SER A 225 20.11 7.01 21.51
CA SER A 225 18.80 7.22 22.12
C SER A 225 17.63 7.14 21.13
N GLN A 226 17.91 6.97 19.83
CA GLN A 226 16.90 6.84 18.79
C GLN A 226 16.87 5.40 18.26
N SER A 227 15.67 4.90 18.01
CA SER A 227 15.43 3.63 17.32
C SER A 227 14.54 3.83 16.11
N ILE A 228 14.52 2.84 15.23
CA ILE A 228 13.68 2.81 14.04
C ILE A 228 12.96 1.47 13.96
N VAL A 229 11.67 1.52 13.66
CA VAL A 229 10.81 0.35 13.45
C VAL A 229 10.21 0.44 12.05
N ILE A 230 10.38 -0.60 11.24
CA ILE A 230 9.60 -0.76 10.00
C ILE A 230 8.27 -1.42 10.36
N VAL A 231 7.17 -0.75 10.04
CA VAL A 231 5.82 -1.26 10.24
C VAL A 231 5.18 -1.48 8.89
N ALA A 232 4.76 -2.71 8.61
CA ALA A 232 4.14 -3.11 7.35
C ALA A 232 3.26 -4.34 7.56
N SER A 233 2.23 -4.54 6.74
CA SER A 233 1.45 -5.79 6.72
C SER A 233 2.09 -6.87 5.84
N GLU A 234 3.07 -6.51 5.01
CA GLU A 234 3.74 -7.40 4.07
C GLU A 234 5.24 -7.13 4.07
N PHE A 235 6.05 -8.19 4.15
CA PHE A 235 7.51 -8.16 4.16
C PHE A 235 8.06 -8.98 2.97
N PRO A 236 9.37 -8.87 2.63
CA PRO A 236 9.99 -9.54 1.48
C PRO A 236 9.86 -11.07 1.39
N ASN A 237 9.30 -11.73 2.41
CA ASN A 237 8.92 -13.15 2.40
C ASN A 237 7.50 -13.41 1.86
N THR A 238 6.70 -12.37 1.59
CA THR A 238 5.33 -12.49 1.09
C THR A 238 5.19 -12.03 -0.35
N THR A 239 4.15 -12.52 -1.03
CA THR A 239 3.79 -12.12 -2.39
C THR A 239 2.34 -11.66 -2.43
N SER A 240 2.11 -10.46 -2.93
CA SER A 240 0.77 -9.86 -3.00
C SER A 240 0.71 -8.81 -4.10
N ILE A 241 -0.38 -8.75 -4.85
CA ILE A 241 -0.55 -7.82 -5.99
C ILE A 241 -0.30 -6.34 -5.62
N ASN A 242 -0.58 -5.97 -4.37
CA ASN A 242 -0.40 -4.61 -3.84
C ASN A 242 1.03 -4.39 -3.28
N TYR A 243 1.78 -5.45 -2.98
CA TYR A 243 3.22 -5.38 -2.72
C TYR A 243 3.99 -5.37 -4.04
N THR A 244 4.21 -4.18 -4.60
CA THR A 244 4.77 -4.08 -5.95
C THR A 244 6.25 -4.40 -6.09
N SER A 245 7.02 -4.31 -5.01
CA SER A 245 8.48 -4.45 -5.10
C SER A 245 8.90 -5.84 -5.62
N PRO A 246 8.43 -6.98 -5.07
CA PRO A 246 8.78 -8.32 -5.58
C PRO A 246 8.39 -8.60 -7.05
N TRP A 247 7.43 -7.83 -7.60
CA TRP A 247 6.95 -8.01 -8.98
C TRP A 247 7.76 -7.24 -10.02
N ALA A 248 8.53 -6.24 -9.62
CA ALA A 248 9.29 -5.42 -10.55
C ALA A 248 10.33 -6.24 -11.32
N GLY A 249 10.71 -5.79 -12.52
CA GLY A 249 11.73 -6.43 -13.36
C GLY A 249 13.00 -6.80 -12.59
N ALA A 250 13.84 -5.85 -12.16
CA ALA A 250 13.86 -4.41 -12.45
C ALA A 250 15.21 -4.04 -13.09
N HIS A 251 15.24 -2.96 -13.86
CA HIS A 251 16.46 -2.40 -14.46
C HIS A 251 16.47 -0.88 -14.32
N TYR A 252 17.59 -0.25 -14.67
CA TYR A 252 17.64 1.20 -14.85
C TYR A 252 17.58 1.57 -16.33
N ARG A 253 16.64 2.47 -16.64
CA ARG A 253 16.50 3.09 -17.97
C ARG A 253 16.46 4.61 -17.79
N PRO A 254 17.42 5.36 -18.34
CA PRO A 254 17.33 6.81 -18.35
C PRO A 254 16.06 7.29 -19.05
N CYS A 255 15.48 8.37 -18.54
CA CYS A 255 14.35 9.02 -19.18
C CYS A 255 14.69 10.50 -19.38
N PRO A 256 15.06 10.91 -20.61
CA PRO A 256 15.20 12.31 -20.96
C PRO A 256 13.94 13.10 -20.60
N GLY A 257 14.13 14.25 -20.00
CA GLY A 257 13.05 15.16 -19.61
C GLY A 257 13.59 16.46 -19.04
N ALA A 258 12.89 17.56 -19.34
CA ALA A 258 13.30 18.91 -18.95
C ALA A 258 12.43 19.53 -17.85
N SER A 259 11.35 18.86 -17.44
CA SER A 259 10.50 19.37 -16.35
C SER A 259 11.26 19.36 -15.01
N PRO A 260 10.92 20.24 -14.05
CA PRO A 260 11.54 20.22 -12.72
C PRO A 260 11.42 18.86 -12.01
N GLN A 261 10.32 18.14 -12.27
CA GLN A 261 10.14 16.77 -11.79
C GLN A 261 11.14 15.82 -12.47
N ALA A 262 11.23 15.84 -13.80
CA ALA A 262 12.14 14.96 -14.55
C ALA A 262 13.61 15.20 -14.16
N ILE A 263 14.01 16.46 -13.95
CA ILE A 263 15.37 16.81 -13.51
C ILE A 263 15.66 16.24 -12.11
N ARG A 264 14.73 16.39 -11.16
CA ARG A 264 14.87 15.79 -9.82
C ARG A 264 14.97 14.28 -9.88
N GLU A 265 14.07 13.63 -10.63
CA GLU A 265 14.06 12.19 -10.74
C GLU A 265 15.31 11.65 -11.46
N ALA A 266 15.84 12.39 -12.44
CA ALA A 266 17.10 12.04 -13.09
C ALA A 266 18.29 12.12 -12.12
N ASP A 267 18.34 13.13 -11.25
CA ASP A 267 19.34 13.22 -10.18
C ASP A 267 19.22 12.06 -9.18
N GLN A 268 18.01 11.76 -8.72
CA GLN A 268 17.74 10.61 -7.84
C GLN A 268 18.16 9.28 -8.48
N CYS A 269 17.94 9.14 -9.79
CA CYS A 269 18.37 7.97 -10.55
C CYS A 269 19.89 7.84 -10.63
N ARG A 270 20.62 8.94 -10.87
CA ARG A 270 22.09 8.92 -10.92
C ARG A 270 22.68 8.49 -9.57
N ARG A 271 22.20 9.07 -8.46
CA ARG A 271 22.65 8.69 -7.11
C ARG A 271 22.32 7.23 -6.80
N THR A 272 21.15 6.75 -7.22
CA THR A 272 20.78 5.33 -7.08
C THR A 272 21.67 4.41 -7.93
N TYR A 273 21.99 4.82 -9.16
CA TYR A 273 22.90 4.10 -10.05
C TYR A 273 24.30 3.96 -9.45
N ASP A 274 24.86 5.04 -8.91
CA ASP A 274 26.17 5.03 -8.24
C ASP A 274 26.18 4.15 -7.00
N MET A 275 25.09 4.18 -6.20
CA MET A 275 24.93 3.28 -5.07
C MET A 275 24.87 1.82 -5.53
N PHE A 276 24.12 1.51 -6.58
CA PHE A 276 24.02 0.14 -7.09
C PHE A 276 25.33 -0.36 -7.69
N LYS A 277 26.16 0.50 -8.29
CA LYS A 277 27.53 0.14 -8.69
C LYS A 277 28.33 -0.38 -7.50
N ARG A 278 28.27 0.33 -6.36
CA ARG A 278 28.96 -0.08 -5.13
C ARG A 278 28.39 -1.39 -4.58
N ILE A 279 27.07 -1.48 -4.41
CA ILE A 279 26.41 -2.69 -3.88
C ILE A 279 26.70 -3.91 -4.76
N ALA A 280 26.70 -3.78 -6.09
CA ALA A 280 26.97 -4.89 -7.00
C ALA A 280 28.39 -5.48 -6.81
N VAL A 281 29.37 -4.67 -6.42
CA VAL A 281 30.75 -5.10 -6.16
C VAL A 281 30.91 -5.59 -4.71
N GLU A 282 30.42 -4.82 -3.75
CA GLU A 282 30.65 -5.07 -2.31
C GLU A 282 29.72 -6.15 -1.75
N GLU A 283 28.54 -6.32 -2.33
CA GLU A 283 27.47 -7.17 -1.80
C GLU A 283 26.82 -8.04 -2.89
N PRO A 284 27.55 -9.02 -3.47
CA PRO A 284 27.03 -9.85 -4.56
C PRO A 284 25.69 -10.57 -4.25
N ALA A 285 25.46 -10.88 -2.97
CA ALA A 285 24.22 -11.49 -2.49
C ALA A 285 22.98 -10.57 -2.64
N ALA A 286 23.16 -9.28 -2.89
CA ALA A 286 22.07 -8.33 -3.15
C ALA A 286 21.31 -8.62 -4.45
N GLY A 287 21.89 -9.43 -5.36
CA GLY A 287 21.25 -9.80 -6.61
C GLY A 287 21.17 -8.66 -7.63
N ILE A 288 22.14 -7.75 -7.62
CA ILE A 288 22.32 -6.70 -8.64
C ILE A 288 23.45 -7.13 -9.57
N LYS A 289 23.28 -6.94 -10.89
CA LYS A 289 24.33 -7.17 -11.88
C LYS A 289 24.33 -6.04 -12.90
N PHE A 290 25.52 -5.58 -13.27
CA PHE A 290 25.70 -4.66 -14.38
C PHE A 290 25.89 -5.42 -15.70
N ILE A 291 25.18 -4.98 -16.73
CA ILE A 291 24.93 -5.68 -17.99
C ILE A 291 24.69 -4.63 -19.09
N GLU A 292 24.87 -5.01 -20.36
CA GLU A 292 24.48 -4.15 -21.48
C GLU A 292 22.96 -3.93 -21.50
N GLY A 293 22.58 -2.66 -21.51
CA GLY A 293 21.24 -2.17 -21.76
C GLY A 293 21.12 -1.67 -23.20
N ILE A 294 20.01 -2.01 -23.84
CA ILE A 294 19.68 -1.57 -25.19
C ILE A 294 18.30 -0.92 -25.18
N GLU A 295 18.19 0.24 -25.81
CA GLU A 295 16.93 0.97 -25.94
C GLU A 295 16.62 1.24 -27.40
N GLN A 296 15.36 1.03 -27.79
CA GLN A 296 14.89 1.16 -29.16
C GLN A 296 13.52 1.82 -29.19
N LEU A 297 13.40 2.95 -29.88
CA LEU A 297 12.16 3.71 -30.01
C LEU A 297 11.78 3.84 -31.49
N GLU A 298 10.58 3.36 -31.84
CA GLU A 298 10.02 3.52 -33.19
C GLU A 298 9.46 4.93 -33.40
N ALA A 299 8.96 5.57 -32.34
CA ALA A 299 8.47 6.94 -32.34
C ALA A 299 9.01 7.70 -31.11
N PRO A 300 10.31 8.08 -31.12
CA PRO A 300 10.95 8.74 -29.98
C PRO A 300 10.26 10.09 -29.66
N PRO A 301 9.95 10.37 -28.38
CA PRO A 301 9.53 11.69 -27.94
C PRO A 301 10.57 12.79 -28.27
N PRO A 302 10.17 14.07 -28.38
CA PRO A 302 11.08 15.17 -28.72
C PRO A 302 12.33 15.25 -27.84
N GLU A 303 12.22 14.89 -26.55
CA GLU A 303 13.34 14.90 -25.59
C GLU A 303 14.43 13.89 -25.94
N TYR A 304 14.11 12.81 -26.66
CA TYR A 304 15.11 11.87 -27.18
C TYR A 304 15.77 12.39 -28.46
N LEU A 305 15.16 13.34 -29.16
CA LEU A 305 15.74 13.95 -30.36
C LEU A 305 16.62 15.16 -30.02
N ASP A 306 16.45 15.76 -28.84
CA ASP A 306 17.32 16.80 -28.30
C ASP A 306 18.64 16.27 -27.72
N ALA A 307 19.76 16.75 -28.27
CA ALA A 307 21.10 16.29 -27.88
C ALA A 307 21.46 16.64 -26.43
N THR A 308 20.97 17.78 -25.92
CA THR A 308 21.23 18.20 -24.54
C THR A 308 20.51 17.30 -23.56
N SER A 309 19.23 17.02 -23.81
CA SER A 309 18.39 16.12 -23.04
C SER A 309 18.96 14.70 -23.01
N ARG A 310 19.45 14.20 -24.15
CA ARG A 310 20.16 12.91 -24.21
C ARG A 310 21.46 12.93 -23.40
N THR A 311 22.31 13.93 -23.59
CA THR A 311 23.58 14.05 -22.84
C THR A 311 23.31 14.09 -21.33
N ASN A 312 22.28 14.82 -20.90
CA ASN A 312 21.88 14.86 -19.50
C ASN A 312 21.38 13.48 -19.02
N ALA A 313 20.55 12.79 -19.80
CA ALA A 313 20.00 11.51 -19.38
C ALA A 313 21.04 10.39 -19.37
N TYR A 314 21.89 10.29 -20.40
CA TYR A 314 22.78 9.15 -20.63
C TYR A 314 24.25 9.42 -20.30
N GLY A 315 24.70 10.67 -20.17
CA GLY A 315 26.13 11.01 -20.10
C GLY A 315 26.90 10.46 -18.90
N HIS A 316 26.22 9.97 -17.87
CA HIS A 316 26.82 9.31 -16.70
C HIS A 316 26.97 7.78 -16.88
N LEU A 317 26.39 7.23 -17.94
CA LEU A 317 26.42 5.80 -18.21
C LEU A 317 27.68 5.40 -18.95
N GLU A 318 28.31 4.34 -18.46
CA GLU A 318 29.47 3.75 -19.13
C GLU A 318 29.07 3.12 -20.47
N LYS A 319 29.98 3.19 -21.44
CA LYS A 319 29.79 2.60 -22.78
C LYS A 319 28.51 3.07 -23.49
N TYR A 320 28.05 4.29 -23.21
CA TYR A 320 26.95 4.89 -23.95
C TYR A 320 27.34 5.07 -25.43
N HIS A 321 26.51 4.53 -26.31
CA HIS A 321 26.67 4.58 -27.76
C HIS A 321 25.29 4.70 -28.41
N GLU A 322 25.06 5.78 -29.16
CA GLU A 322 23.86 5.92 -29.99
C GLU A 322 24.00 5.06 -31.25
N LEU A 323 22.97 4.27 -31.56
CA LEU A 323 22.98 3.38 -32.70
C LEU A 323 22.98 4.19 -34.00
N SER A 324 23.93 3.88 -34.87
CA SER A 324 23.96 4.40 -36.24
C SER A 324 22.81 3.83 -37.09
N LYS A 325 22.54 4.44 -38.24
CA LYS A 325 21.45 4.00 -39.14
C LYS A 325 21.56 2.53 -39.54
N ASP A 326 22.78 2.00 -39.68
CA ASP A 326 23.03 0.61 -40.07
C ASP A 326 22.90 -0.37 -38.89
N GLU A 327 22.97 0.12 -37.65
CA GLU A 327 22.79 -0.68 -36.43
C GLU A 327 21.33 -0.73 -35.95
N LEU A 328 20.49 0.20 -36.44
CA LEU A 328 19.08 0.29 -36.05
C LEU A 328 18.30 -0.89 -36.66
N PRO A 329 17.53 -1.63 -35.84
CA PRO A 329 16.58 -2.60 -36.37
C PRO A 329 15.52 -1.91 -37.21
N GLU A 330 14.91 -2.67 -38.13
CA GLU A 330 13.82 -2.18 -38.96
C GLU A 330 12.70 -1.52 -38.13
N GLY A 331 12.25 -0.35 -38.59
CA GLY A 331 11.23 0.47 -37.96
C GLY A 331 11.68 1.32 -36.77
N VAL A 332 12.90 1.12 -36.24
CA VAL A 332 13.41 1.91 -35.11
C VAL A 332 13.97 3.23 -35.62
N ARG A 333 13.57 4.35 -35.01
CA ARG A 333 14.04 5.70 -35.36
C ARG A 333 15.17 6.20 -34.48
N TRP A 334 15.21 5.77 -33.22
CA TRP A 334 16.28 6.10 -32.30
C TRP A 334 16.59 4.89 -31.41
N GLY A 335 17.86 4.68 -31.10
CA GLY A 335 18.26 3.67 -30.14
C GLY A 335 19.67 3.90 -29.61
N ALA A 336 19.97 3.27 -28.48
CA ALA A 336 21.27 3.37 -27.83
C ALA A 336 21.62 2.08 -27.10
N ARG A 337 22.92 1.87 -26.89
CA ARG A 337 23.47 0.87 -25.97
C ARG A 337 24.22 1.57 -24.86
N TYR A 338 24.23 0.98 -23.67
CA TYR A 338 24.90 1.50 -22.49
C TYR A 338 25.06 0.42 -21.43
N PHE A 339 25.92 0.65 -20.44
CA PHE A 339 26.07 -0.27 -19.31
C PHE A 339 25.16 0.14 -18.14
N THR A 340 24.22 -0.73 -17.81
CA THR A 340 23.19 -0.50 -16.78
C THR A 340 23.09 -1.68 -15.82
N TRP A 341 22.25 -1.57 -14.80
CA TRP A 341 21.98 -2.68 -13.89
C TRP A 341 20.65 -3.35 -14.18
N CYS A 342 20.61 -4.65 -13.91
CA CYS A 342 19.40 -5.42 -13.64
C CYS A 342 19.49 -5.98 -12.23
N LEU A 343 18.35 -6.23 -11.60
CA LEU A 343 18.31 -6.83 -10.28
C LEU A 343 17.22 -7.87 -10.12
N ASN A 344 17.45 -8.79 -9.18
CA ASN A 344 16.49 -9.76 -8.71
C ASN A 344 15.69 -9.14 -7.56
N SER A 345 14.52 -8.60 -7.88
CA SER A 345 13.70 -7.76 -6.98
C SER A 345 13.36 -8.39 -5.62
N PRO A 346 12.87 -9.65 -5.52
CA PRO A 346 12.61 -10.27 -4.22
C PRO A 346 13.90 -10.49 -3.42
N VAL A 347 14.99 -10.91 -4.06
CA VAL A 347 16.29 -11.12 -3.40
C VAL A 347 16.83 -9.81 -2.84
N TYR A 348 16.76 -8.74 -3.63
CA TYR A 348 17.23 -7.42 -3.21
C TYR A 348 16.43 -6.88 -2.02
N CYS A 349 15.10 -6.98 -2.04
CA CYS A 349 14.27 -6.57 -0.91
C CYS A 349 14.58 -7.38 0.36
N ALA A 350 14.76 -8.70 0.25
CA ALA A 350 15.16 -9.54 1.38
C ALA A 350 16.55 -9.16 1.92
N HIS A 351 17.49 -8.85 1.03
CA HIS A 351 18.83 -8.37 1.37
C HIS A 351 18.80 -7.05 2.15
N LEU A 352 18.02 -6.06 1.70
CA LEU A 352 17.87 -4.79 2.42
C LEU A 352 17.24 -4.99 3.80
N LEU A 353 16.19 -5.81 3.91
CA LEU A 353 15.57 -6.10 5.19
C LEU A 353 16.56 -6.77 6.15
N ARG A 354 17.31 -7.77 5.67
CA ARG A 354 18.35 -8.44 6.46
C ARG A 354 19.38 -7.43 6.98
N LYS A 355 19.87 -6.54 6.11
CA LYS A 355 20.82 -5.48 6.52
C LYS A 355 20.22 -4.56 7.57
N PHE A 356 18.97 -4.17 7.41
CA PHE A 356 18.27 -3.29 8.34
C PHE A 356 18.21 -3.92 9.74
N ILE A 357 17.83 -5.20 9.82
CA ILE A 357 17.76 -5.96 11.07
C ILE A 357 19.15 -6.12 11.69
N LEU A 358 20.17 -6.50 10.91
CA LEU A 358 21.54 -6.67 11.39
C LEU A 358 22.16 -5.37 11.93
N LYS A 359 21.68 -4.20 11.47
CA LYS A 359 22.05 -2.88 11.99
C LYS A 359 21.22 -2.45 13.22
N GLY A 360 20.47 -3.36 13.84
CA GLY A 360 19.67 -3.12 15.03
C GLY A 360 18.27 -2.55 14.76
N GLY A 361 17.83 -2.54 13.50
CA GLY A 361 16.47 -2.12 13.13
C GLY A 361 15.43 -3.13 13.58
N GLN A 362 14.27 -2.65 14.01
CA GLN A 362 13.15 -3.49 14.44
C GLN A 362 12.07 -3.54 13.37
N THR A 363 11.32 -4.65 13.32
CA THR A 363 10.19 -4.81 12.39
C THR A 363 8.94 -5.14 13.17
N ARG A 364 7.80 -4.72 12.65
CA ARG A 364 6.48 -5.07 13.19
C ARG A 364 5.53 -5.34 12.04
N GLU A 365 5.02 -6.57 12.01
CA GLU A 365 3.93 -6.92 11.10
C GLU A 365 2.62 -6.34 11.64
N TYR A 366 2.09 -5.33 10.94
CA TYR A 366 0.88 -4.61 11.35
C TYR A 366 0.27 -3.85 10.17
N ALA A 367 -1.03 -4.03 9.97
CA ALA A 367 -1.80 -3.30 8.98
C ALA A 367 -2.34 -1.97 9.57
N LEU A 368 -1.65 -0.87 9.27
CA LEU A 368 -2.11 0.47 9.59
C LEU A 368 -3.33 0.81 8.71
N ALA A 369 -4.46 1.17 9.31
CA ALA A 369 -5.58 1.67 8.52
C ALA A 369 -5.52 3.19 8.32
N ASN A 370 -5.00 3.91 9.31
CA ASN A 370 -4.64 5.31 9.18
C ASN A 370 -3.15 5.52 9.47
N LEU A 371 -2.53 6.48 8.78
CA LEU A 371 -1.14 6.83 9.01
C LEU A 371 -0.87 7.28 10.46
N LEU A 372 -1.84 7.93 11.10
CA LEU A 372 -1.73 8.42 12.47
C LEU A 372 -1.62 7.29 13.50
N GLU A 373 -2.11 6.08 13.20
CA GLU A 373 -1.93 4.92 14.08
C GLU A 373 -0.45 4.62 14.34
N ALA A 374 0.44 4.96 13.40
CA ALA A 374 1.87 4.73 13.56
C ALA A 374 2.46 5.49 14.77
N PHE A 375 1.88 6.64 15.15
CA PHE A 375 2.31 7.39 16.34
C PHE A 375 1.88 6.73 17.66
N GLU A 376 0.86 5.86 17.63
CA GLU A 376 0.33 5.21 18.83
C GLU A 376 0.95 3.82 19.07
N LEU A 377 1.78 3.33 18.14
CA LEU A 377 2.44 2.03 18.26
C LEU A 377 3.48 1.98 19.38
N ALA A 378 3.99 3.14 19.82
CA ALA A 378 4.80 3.30 21.02
C ALA A 378 4.66 4.74 21.57
N SER A 379 4.81 4.91 22.89
CA SER A 379 4.56 6.19 23.58
C SER A 379 5.52 7.33 23.19
N ASN A 380 6.62 7.03 22.52
CA ASN A 380 7.69 7.97 22.18
C ASN A 380 7.85 8.22 20.67
N VAL A 381 6.92 7.76 19.82
CA VAL A 381 6.99 8.02 18.37
C VAL A 381 6.71 9.51 18.10
N LYS A 382 7.73 10.22 17.60
CA LYS A 382 7.64 11.64 17.21
C LYS A 382 7.67 11.84 15.70
N THR A 383 8.20 10.87 14.97
CA THR A 383 8.39 10.96 13.52
C THR A 383 7.92 9.67 12.85
N VAL A 384 7.14 9.80 11.79
CA VAL A 384 6.70 8.69 10.94
C VAL A 384 7.17 8.97 9.52
N VAL A 385 7.81 7.98 8.88
CA VAL A 385 8.19 8.08 7.47
C VAL A 385 7.21 7.25 6.64
N ASN A 386 6.39 7.92 5.83
CA ASN A 386 5.34 7.29 5.05
C ASN A 386 5.86 6.85 3.67
N CYS A 387 6.26 5.58 3.59
CA CYS A 387 6.66 4.90 2.36
C CYS A 387 5.61 3.89 1.86
N SER A 388 4.33 4.15 2.12
CA SER A 388 3.22 3.20 1.90
C SER A 388 2.86 2.91 0.43
N GLY A 389 3.57 3.51 -0.54
CA GLY A 389 3.26 3.45 -1.96
C GLY A 389 2.11 4.39 -2.37
N THR A 390 0.93 4.24 -1.75
CA THR A 390 -0.30 4.98 -2.12
C THR A 390 -0.68 6.14 -1.20
N GLY A 391 0.05 6.37 -0.11
CA GLY A 391 -0.07 7.60 0.66
C GLY A 391 -1.19 7.70 1.69
N PHE A 392 -1.94 6.61 1.96
CA PHE A 392 -3.12 6.59 2.84
C PHE A 392 -4.22 7.57 2.39
N ASN A 393 -4.97 7.19 1.35
CA ASN A 393 -6.08 7.98 0.77
C ASN A 393 -5.64 9.32 0.16
N ASP A 394 -4.43 9.41 -0.39
CA ASP A 394 -4.06 10.56 -1.22
C ASP A 394 -4.90 10.53 -2.51
N PRO A 395 -5.77 11.54 -2.75
CA PRO A 395 -6.65 11.56 -3.93
C PRO A 395 -5.89 11.66 -5.25
N LYS A 396 -4.62 12.08 -5.22
CA LYS A 396 -3.74 12.09 -6.40
C LYS A 396 -3.09 10.74 -6.65
N SER A 397 -3.16 9.80 -5.72
CA SER A 397 -2.58 8.47 -5.90
C SER A 397 -3.51 7.56 -6.68
N PHE A 398 -2.94 6.80 -7.62
CA PHE A 398 -3.65 5.82 -8.41
C PHE A 398 -2.73 4.66 -8.76
N ILE A 399 -3.32 3.53 -9.16
CA ILE A 399 -2.56 2.35 -9.57
C ILE A 399 -2.34 2.33 -11.08
N ILE A 400 -1.24 1.72 -11.51
CA ILE A 400 -1.00 1.35 -12.91
C ILE A 400 -0.74 -0.16 -12.95
N ARG A 401 -1.74 -0.92 -13.39
CA ARG A 401 -1.60 -2.38 -13.58
C ARG A 401 -0.55 -2.67 -14.63
N GLY A 402 0.29 -3.65 -14.33
CA GLY A 402 1.27 -4.21 -15.24
C GLY A 402 1.26 -5.72 -15.16
N GLN A 403 1.10 -6.34 -16.32
CA GLN A 403 1.30 -7.77 -16.50
C GLN A 403 2.65 -8.01 -17.18
N THR A 404 3.39 -8.96 -16.63
CA THR A 404 4.64 -9.49 -17.19
C THR A 404 4.63 -11.02 -17.09
N CYS A 405 5.57 -11.66 -17.78
CA CYS A 405 5.78 -13.10 -17.76
C CYS A 405 7.23 -13.38 -17.31
N LEU A 406 7.41 -14.27 -16.34
CA LEU A 406 8.73 -14.73 -15.92
C LEU A 406 9.06 -16.04 -16.64
N VAL A 407 10.19 -16.09 -17.34
CA VAL A 407 10.66 -17.28 -18.06
C VAL A 407 12.02 -17.74 -17.57
N ARG A 408 12.34 -19.02 -17.74
CA ARG A 408 13.67 -19.57 -17.42
C ARG A 408 14.73 -19.21 -18.47
N ASN A 409 14.30 -18.88 -19.69
CA ASN A 409 15.19 -18.57 -20.80
C ASN A 409 16.16 -17.43 -20.43
N PRO A 410 17.48 -17.65 -20.55
CA PRO A 410 18.47 -16.63 -20.25
C PRO A 410 18.50 -15.57 -21.35
N CYS A 411 18.73 -14.33 -20.93
CA CYS A 411 19.07 -13.22 -21.83
C CYS A 411 20.30 -12.51 -21.29
N SER A 412 21.27 -12.19 -22.15
CA SER A 412 22.54 -11.57 -21.75
C SER A 412 22.47 -10.04 -21.69
N VAL A 413 21.41 -9.45 -22.25
CA VAL A 413 21.17 -8.00 -22.30
C VAL A 413 19.81 -7.68 -21.68
N THR A 414 19.66 -6.45 -21.19
CA THR A 414 18.33 -5.91 -20.97
C THR A 414 17.96 -5.03 -22.14
N LEU A 415 16.78 -5.26 -22.71
CA LEU A 415 16.33 -4.52 -23.88
C LEU A 415 14.97 -3.92 -23.60
N THR A 416 14.80 -2.64 -23.93
CA THR A 416 13.50 -1.97 -23.94
C THR A 416 13.20 -1.48 -25.35
N ARG A 417 12.03 -1.84 -25.86
CA ARG A 417 11.50 -1.35 -27.14
C ARG A 417 10.16 -0.65 -26.91
N GLN A 418 10.04 0.58 -27.40
CA GLN A 418 8.76 1.28 -27.52
C GLN A 418 8.31 1.26 -28.97
N GLN A 419 7.11 0.72 -29.20
CA GLN A 419 6.48 0.65 -30.51
C GLN A 419 5.83 1.98 -30.88
N ALA A 420 5.55 2.18 -32.18
CA ALA A 420 4.94 3.41 -32.68
C ALA A 420 3.53 3.68 -32.10
N ASP A 421 2.82 2.64 -31.66
CA ASP A 421 1.52 2.74 -30.99
C ASP A 421 1.62 3.12 -29.49
N GLY A 422 2.84 3.32 -28.98
CA GLY A 422 3.12 3.66 -27.60
C GLY A 422 3.22 2.46 -26.64
N SER A 423 2.99 1.23 -27.13
CA SER A 423 3.12 0.02 -26.33
C SER A 423 4.58 -0.37 -26.10
N TRP A 424 4.84 -1.00 -24.96
CA TRP A 424 6.19 -1.29 -24.48
C TRP A 424 6.45 -2.80 -24.46
N SER A 425 7.62 -3.18 -24.96
CA SER A 425 8.14 -4.55 -24.82
C SER A 425 9.54 -4.47 -24.21
N PHE A 426 9.83 -5.32 -23.23
CA PHE A 426 11.13 -5.38 -22.59
C PHE A 426 11.50 -6.78 -22.10
N CYS A 427 12.80 -7.06 -22.05
CA CYS A 427 13.37 -8.21 -21.34
C CYS A 427 14.34 -7.74 -20.25
N ILE A 428 14.19 -8.30 -19.05
CA ILE A 428 15.00 -7.95 -17.88
C ILE A 428 15.50 -9.25 -17.23
N PRO A 429 16.76 -9.66 -17.50
CA PRO A 429 17.34 -10.83 -16.87
C PRO A 429 17.62 -10.55 -15.39
N ARG A 430 17.08 -11.39 -14.50
CA ARG A 430 17.33 -11.31 -13.06
C ARG A 430 18.59 -12.09 -12.71
N PRO A 431 19.54 -11.49 -11.98
CA PRO A 431 20.72 -12.19 -11.46
C PRO A 431 20.36 -13.34 -10.51
N LEU A 432 21.36 -14.17 -10.20
CA LEU A 432 21.24 -15.32 -9.29
C LEU A 432 20.16 -16.32 -9.77
N ASP A 433 20.19 -16.65 -11.06
CA ASP A 433 19.27 -17.58 -11.72
C ASP A 433 17.78 -17.22 -11.52
N GLY A 434 17.48 -15.93 -11.35
CA GLY A 434 16.13 -15.44 -11.10
C GLY A 434 15.18 -15.47 -12.31
N GLY A 435 15.64 -16.00 -13.45
CA GLY A 435 14.93 -16.00 -14.74
C GLY A 435 14.96 -14.65 -15.46
N THR A 436 14.24 -14.55 -16.57
CA THR A 436 14.10 -13.30 -17.35
C THR A 436 12.65 -12.82 -17.27
N VAL A 437 12.44 -11.57 -16.86
CA VAL A 437 11.13 -10.94 -16.91
C VAL A 437 10.90 -10.40 -18.32
N ILE A 438 9.85 -10.88 -18.97
CA ILE A 438 9.34 -10.37 -20.24
C ILE A 438 8.12 -9.51 -19.93
N GLY A 439 8.15 -8.25 -20.33
CA GLY A 439 7.02 -7.36 -20.15
C GLY A 439 6.84 -6.43 -21.33
N GLY A 440 5.85 -5.54 -21.27
CA GLY A 440 4.82 -5.55 -20.25
C GLY A 440 3.73 -4.54 -20.53
N THR A 441 2.63 -4.64 -19.79
CA THR A 441 1.51 -3.71 -19.93
C THR A 441 1.62 -2.49 -19.00
N LYS A 442 0.96 -1.40 -19.41
CA LYS A 442 0.79 -0.16 -18.65
C LYS A 442 -0.67 0.26 -18.70
N GLN A 443 -1.43 -0.09 -17.66
CA GLN A 443 -2.89 0.10 -17.62
C GLN A 443 -3.27 0.93 -16.38
N PRO A 444 -3.31 2.27 -16.48
CA PRO A 444 -3.77 3.15 -15.40
C PRO A 444 -5.18 2.82 -14.93
N HIS A 445 -5.43 2.93 -13.62
CA HIS A 445 -6.74 2.71 -12.97
C HIS A 445 -7.37 1.31 -13.17
N ASN A 446 -6.64 0.35 -13.74
CA ASN A 446 -7.15 -1.00 -13.94
C ASN A 446 -6.92 -1.86 -12.69
N TRP A 447 -8.01 -2.27 -12.05
CA TRP A 447 -7.98 -3.06 -10.82
C TRP A 447 -8.08 -4.58 -11.04
N ASP A 448 -8.12 -5.09 -12.27
CA ASP A 448 -8.20 -6.53 -12.53
C ASP A 448 -6.95 -7.26 -11.98
N PRO A 449 -7.12 -8.19 -11.02
CA PRO A 449 -5.99 -8.90 -10.44
C PRO A 449 -5.50 -10.08 -11.29
N ASN A 450 -6.25 -10.50 -12.31
CA ASN A 450 -6.00 -11.76 -13.01
C ASN A 450 -5.06 -11.57 -14.20
N PRO A 451 -4.09 -12.46 -14.43
CA PRO A 451 -3.30 -12.43 -15.66
C PRO A 451 -4.15 -12.86 -16.87
N SER A 452 -4.02 -12.15 -18.00
CA SER A 452 -4.63 -12.54 -19.28
C SER A 452 -3.72 -13.48 -20.07
N PRO A 453 -4.16 -14.69 -20.46
CA PRO A 453 -3.42 -15.60 -21.32
C PRO A 453 -3.07 -15.01 -22.69
N GLU A 454 -3.95 -14.18 -23.24
CA GLU A 454 -3.77 -13.48 -24.51
C GLU A 454 -2.64 -12.46 -24.41
N THR A 455 -2.62 -11.70 -23.30
CA THR A 455 -1.52 -10.79 -22.99
C THR A 455 -0.21 -11.54 -22.89
N ARG A 456 -0.16 -12.69 -22.18
CA ARG A 456 1.05 -13.52 -22.12
C ARG A 456 1.50 -13.96 -23.51
N ALA A 457 0.60 -14.46 -24.34
CA ALA A 457 0.92 -14.89 -25.70
C ALA A 457 1.54 -13.74 -26.52
N GLN A 458 0.97 -12.53 -26.44
CA GLN A 458 1.52 -11.35 -27.09
C GLN A 458 2.92 -10.97 -26.57
N LEU A 459 3.13 -11.00 -25.25
CA LEU A 459 4.43 -10.71 -24.63
C LEU A 459 5.51 -11.67 -25.12
N LEU A 460 5.21 -12.97 -25.18
CA LEU A 460 6.15 -13.99 -25.65
C LEU A 460 6.40 -13.91 -27.16
N ALA A 461 5.38 -13.60 -27.96
CA ALA A 461 5.55 -13.38 -29.39
C ALA A 461 6.48 -12.18 -29.68
N ASN A 462 6.27 -11.06 -28.97
CA ASN A 462 7.14 -9.89 -29.05
C ASN A 462 8.58 -10.22 -28.61
N ALA A 463 8.72 -11.01 -27.55
CA ALA A 463 10.02 -11.45 -27.07
C ALA A 463 10.78 -12.30 -28.08
N SER A 464 10.10 -13.26 -28.73
CA SER A 464 10.70 -14.08 -29.80
C SER A 464 11.10 -13.26 -31.01
N LYS A 465 10.41 -12.15 -31.26
CA LYS A 465 10.65 -11.29 -32.43
C LYS A 465 11.85 -10.35 -32.23
N TRP A 466 12.02 -9.80 -31.03
CA TRP A 466 12.91 -8.64 -30.83
C TRP A 466 14.08 -8.86 -29.88
N PHE A 467 14.04 -9.85 -29.00
CA PHE A 467 15.04 -9.98 -27.95
C PHE A 467 16.03 -11.12 -28.24
N PRO A 468 17.32 -10.95 -27.94
CA PRO A 468 18.36 -11.90 -28.28
C PRO A 468 18.41 -13.07 -27.28
N PHE A 469 17.33 -13.86 -27.20
CA PHE A 469 17.34 -15.11 -26.46
C PHE A 469 18.23 -16.15 -27.16
N SER A 470 18.71 -17.15 -26.41
CA SER A 470 19.58 -18.18 -26.96
C SER A 470 18.90 -18.92 -28.14
N PRO A 471 19.62 -19.18 -29.25
CA PRO A 471 19.07 -19.90 -30.40
C PRO A 471 18.48 -21.27 -30.05
N GLU A 472 19.03 -21.92 -29.03
CA GLU A 472 18.58 -23.21 -28.48
C GLU A 472 17.11 -23.21 -28.04
N SER A 473 16.58 -22.04 -27.68
CA SER A 473 15.16 -21.91 -27.34
C SER A 473 14.24 -22.12 -28.55
N GLY A 474 14.72 -21.92 -29.78
CA GLY A 474 13.91 -22.03 -31.00
C GLY A 474 12.64 -21.15 -30.98
N GLY A 475 12.67 -20.02 -30.25
CA GLY A 475 11.50 -19.17 -30.02
C GLY A 475 10.49 -19.70 -29.01
N LYS A 476 10.80 -20.81 -28.32
CA LYS A 476 9.97 -21.39 -27.25
C LYS A 476 10.42 -20.89 -25.88
N PHE A 477 9.45 -20.57 -25.04
CA PHE A 477 9.70 -20.06 -23.70
C PHE A 477 9.25 -21.05 -22.63
N ASP A 478 10.15 -21.36 -21.70
CA ASP A 478 9.84 -22.08 -20.46
C ASP A 478 9.26 -21.08 -19.46
N VAL A 479 7.93 -20.97 -19.43
CA VAL A 479 7.20 -20.04 -18.57
C VAL A 479 7.20 -20.55 -17.14
N ILE A 480 7.78 -19.76 -16.24
CA ILE A 480 7.74 -20.03 -14.80
C ILE A 480 6.39 -19.59 -14.23
N ARG A 481 5.97 -18.34 -14.52
CA ARG A 481 4.67 -17.79 -14.10
C ARG A 481 4.34 -16.46 -14.79
N ASP A 482 3.06 -16.13 -14.82
CA ASP A 482 2.61 -14.75 -15.02
C ASP A 482 2.73 -13.93 -13.73
N ILE A 483 2.97 -12.63 -13.90
CA ILE A 483 3.07 -11.67 -12.80
C ILE A 483 2.11 -10.51 -13.11
N VAL A 484 1.27 -10.17 -12.12
CA VAL A 484 0.44 -8.97 -12.13
C VAL A 484 0.81 -8.11 -10.93
N GLY A 485 1.14 -6.84 -11.18
CA GLY A 485 1.44 -5.87 -10.12
C GLY A 485 0.74 -4.53 -10.35
N ARG A 486 0.43 -3.83 -9.25
CA ARG A 486 -0.26 -2.52 -9.27
C ARG A 486 0.67 -1.39 -8.86
N ARG A 487 1.41 -0.84 -9.83
CA ARG A 487 2.42 0.21 -9.60
C ARG A 487 1.76 1.43 -8.92
N PRO A 488 2.20 1.87 -7.73
CA PRO A 488 1.57 2.96 -7.01
C PRO A 488 2.06 4.30 -7.55
N ALA A 489 1.31 4.88 -8.48
CA ALA A 489 1.59 6.17 -9.10
C ALA A 489 0.87 7.29 -8.37
N ARG A 490 1.26 8.52 -8.72
CA ARG A 490 0.64 9.73 -8.20
C ARG A 490 0.70 10.85 -9.23
N GLU A 491 -0.40 11.59 -9.37
CA GLU A 491 -0.46 12.79 -10.21
C GLU A 491 0.53 13.86 -9.70
N GLY A 492 1.32 14.42 -10.61
CA GLY A 492 2.39 15.35 -10.27
C GLY A 492 3.64 14.71 -9.67
N GLY A 493 3.75 13.38 -9.69
CA GLY A 493 4.93 12.65 -9.23
C GLY A 493 4.91 12.28 -7.75
N MET A 494 6.04 11.77 -7.28
CA MET A 494 6.22 11.36 -5.89
C MET A 494 5.95 12.51 -4.92
N ARG A 495 5.26 12.21 -3.82
CA ARG A 495 5.16 13.14 -2.69
C ARG A 495 6.37 12.93 -1.78
N ILE A 496 7.27 13.92 -1.77
CA ILE A 496 8.48 13.94 -0.94
C ILE A 496 8.52 15.25 -0.16
N GLU A 497 7.99 15.25 1.06
CA GLU A 497 7.86 16.46 1.88
C GLU A 497 7.66 16.13 3.37
N VAL A 498 7.75 17.15 4.21
CA VAL A 498 7.52 17.07 5.66
C VAL A 498 6.17 17.72 6.00
N GLU A 499 5.35 17.00 6.76
CA GLU A 499 4.06 17.46 7.27
C GLU A 499 4.05 17.41 8.81
N ARG A 500 3.65 18.49 9.46
CA ARG A 500 3.42 18.51 10.92
C ARG A 500 1.97 18.15 11.19
N VAL A 501 1.75 17.13 12.00
CA VAL A 501 0.40 16.58 12.26
C VAL A 501 -0.06 16.90 13.69
N GLY A 502 -1.30 17.37 13.83
CA GLY A 502 -1.89 17.80 15.11
C GLY A 502 -1.37 19.16 15.59
N LYS A 503 -2.25 20.18 15.69
CA LYS A 503 -1.82 21.53 16.13
C LYS A 503 -1.28 21.47 17.56
N GLY A 504 -0.10 22.07 17.78
CA GLY A 504 0.59 22.07 19.07
C GLY A 504 1.30 20.76 19.43
N SER A 505 1.26 19.74 18.56
CA SER A 505 1.99 18.48 18.76
C SER A 505 3.39 18.54 18.13
N ASN A 506 4.33 17.76 18.66
CA ASN A 506 5.67 17.58 18.07
C ASN A 506 5.70 16.39 17.09
N ARG A 507 4.55 15.96 16.55
CA ARG A 507 4.44 14.84 15.63
C ARG A 507 4.70 15.29 14.19
N THR A 508 5.53 14.52 13.50
CA THR A 508 5.99 14.85 12.15
C THR A 508 5.89 13.65 11.25
N VAL A 509 5.35 13.86 10.05
CA VAL A 509 5.31 12.87 9.00
C VAL A 509 6.26 13.29 7.88
N VAL A 510 7.07 12.38 7.38
CA VAL A 510 7.88 12.59 6.18
C VAL A 510 7.37 11.65 5.09
N HIS A 511 6.79 12.21 4.03
CA HIS A 511 6.19 11.44 2.95
C HIS A 511 7.24 11.05 1.92
N ALA A 512 7.15 9.83 1.39
CA ALA A 512 7.96 9.34 0.27
C ALA A 512 7.22 8.20 -0.46
N TYR A 513 6.25 8.55 -1.30
CA TYR A 513 5.41 7.57 -2.01
C TYR A 513 4.97 8.07 -3.38
N GLY A 514 4.31 7.22 -4.18
CA GLY A 514 3.86 7.56 -5.53
C GLY A 514 4.88 7.33 -6.65
N ALA A 515 5.82 6.39 -6.47
CA ALA A 515 6.94 6.15 -7.40
C ALA A 515 6.55 5.53 -8.76
N GLY A 516 5.29 5.12 -8.92
CA GLY A 516 4.82 4.45 -10.13
C GLY A 516 5.66 3.23 -10.48
N GLY A 517 6.13 3.16 -11.73
CA GLY A 517 7.00 2.07 -12.20
C GLY A 517 8.49 2.25 -11.91
N ARG A 518 8.89 3.31 -11.20
CA ARG A 518 10.28 3.77 -11.08
C ARG A 518 10.89 3.52 -9.69
N GLY A 519 10.21 2.78 -8.83
CA GLY A 519 10.60 2.66 -7.41
C GLY A 519 12.02 2.18 -7.14
N TYR A 520 12.54 1.24 -7.94
CA TYR A 520 13.91 0.73 -7.77
C TYR A 520 14.97 1.71 -8.28
N GLU A 521 14.75 2.34 -9.44
CA GLU A 521 15.71 3.29 -10.00
C GLU A 521 15.73 4.63 -9.25
N LEU A 522 14.72 4.93 -8.43
CA LEU A 522 14.69 6.11 -7.57
C LEU A 522 15.11 5.80 -6.12
N SER A 523 15.32 4.53 -5.73
CA SER A 523 15.21 4.11 -4.33
C SER A 523 16.18 4.81 -3.38
N TRP A 524 17.47 4.86 -3.73
CA TRP A 524 18.49 5.45 -2.85
C TRP A 524 18.53 6.97 -2.96
N GLY A 525 18.28 7.52 -4.16
CA GLY A 525 18.15 8.97 -4.34
C GLY A 525 17.01 9.54 -3.51
N VAL A 526 15.85 8.89 -3.51
CA VAL A 526 14.71 9.25 -2.65
C VAL A 526 15.05 9.06 -1.16
N ALA A 527 15.73 7.98 -0.78
CA ALA A 527 16.14 7.74 0.60
C ALA A 527 17.05 8.86 1.16
N GLU A 528 17.98 9.33 0.33
CA GLU A 528 18.85 10.47 0.63
C GLU A 528 18.05 11.77 0.74
N ASP A 529 17.12 12.05 -0.17
CA ASP A 529 16.26 13.25 -0.12
C ASP A 529 15.41 13.27 1.16
N VAL A 530 14.82 12.14 1.52
CA VAL A 530 14.05 11.97 2.77
C VAL A 530 14.93 12.25 3.98
N THR A 531 16.14 11.70 3.98
CA THR A 531 17.09 11.89 5.08
C THR A 531 17.54 13.34 5.18
N GLN A 532 17.76 14.02 4.05
CA GLN A 532 18.08 15.45 4.00
C GLN A 532 16.93 16.30 4.55
N LEU A 533 15.69 16.00 4.17
CA LEU A 533 14.50 16.67 4.73
C LEU A 533 14.41 16.46 6.25
N MET A 534 14.70 15.25 6.73
CA MET A 534 14.72 14.95 8.17
C MET A 534 15.81 15.73 8.90
N LEU A 535 17.02 15.86 8.33
CA LEU A 535 18.12 16.65 8.89
C LEU A 535 17.76 18.14 8.94
N GLN A 536 17.25 18.71 7.84
CA GLN A 536 16.81 20.11 7.77
C GLN A 536 15.73 20.44 8.80
N ASN A 537 14.85 19.48 9.09
CA ASN A 537 13.78 19.61 10.07
C ASN A 537 14.17 19.18 11.49
N ARG A 538 15.47 18.91 11.73
CA ARG A 538 16.03 18.50 13.03
C ARG A 538 15.38 17.24 13.61
N LEU A 539 14.93 16.34 12.74
CA LEU A 539 14.41 15.02 13.10
C LEU A 539 15.54 13.98 13.21
N LEU A 540 16.65 14.24 12.53
CA LEU A 540 17.92 13.52 12.61
C LEU A 540 19.05 14.51 12.93
N HIS A 541 20.20 13.98 13.34
CA HIS A 541 21.40 14.77 13.64
C HIS A 541 22.54 14.36 12.69
N THR A 542 23.33 15.34 12.25
CA THR A 542 24.61 15.04 11.61
C THR A 542 25.53 14.41 12.65
N ARG A 543 26.07 13.22 12.38
CA ARG A 543 27.15 12.68 13.22
C ARG A 543 28.29 13.70 13.22
N ALA A 544 28.74 14.12 14.41
CA ALA A 544 30.02 14.79 14.51
C ALA A 544 31.06 13.82 13.96
N SER A 545 31.78 14.22 12.91
CA SER A 545 32.92 13.45 12.41
C SER A 545 33.87 13.24 13.58
N LEU A 546 34.06 11.98 14.00
CA LEU A 546 35.11 11.61 14.94
C LEU A 546 36.44 11.52 14.19
#